data_AF-A0A1R1Y495-F1
#
_entry.id   AF-A0A1R1Y495-F1
#
_cell.length_a   1.000
_cell.length_b   1.000
_cell.length_c   1.000
_cell.angle_alpha   90.00
_cell.angle_beta   90.00
_cell.angle_gamma   90.00
#
_symmetry.space_group_name_H-M   'P 1'
#
loop_
_entity.id
_entity.type
_entity.pdbx_description
1 polymer ?
#
loop_
_entity_poly.entity_id
_entity_poly.type
_entity_poly.pdbx_seq_one_letter_code
_entity_poly.pdbx_strand_id
1 'polypeptide(L)'
;MLDVSKSGDNSKVDMMVGDIYGTDYDKIGLKATAIASTMGGVYRKNLHKEYNDADIARSLLYMVSNNIGQIAYLNAQLHGIKRIYFAGYFIRGHTLTMHTLSYAINFWSKGTMNALFMRHEGFLGAVGAFIKADPTLLPDKPTRKGRMGSFTENFVVTQDLNGTNVSMIGIFDRASTKLLPLPQLIMQTSKEDSSEDLNSLTSTHRVYDPDTFDLVSDTELRNYWFEVMRKCTDNLIDLASSGKLNLNLPEDLSKLDKFKKIFSSRIQTLTVSPSAYGKLSVRSLLNLCEQCLHEIGFTDLYSKIKSIESESVIKTLPALFKEVDSITDKKVLVKTLLQRVVTGNMFDWGSNEIIGFIQSQQDKIDFSFFQDKINFDSSLNNSSKFIEKITSGDGHTYKKAVIFMDNSGGDAFLG
;
A
#
# COMPACT_ATOMS: atom_id res chain seq x y z
N MET A 1 20.41 19.88 -19.86
CA MET A 1 19.14 20.03 -20.63
C MET A 1 17.93 20.04 -19.72
N LEU A 2 17.65 18.96 -18.96
CA LEU A 2 16.44 18.90 -18.12
C LEU A 2 16.39 19.96 -17.01
N ASP A 3 17.50 20.27 -16.35
CA ASP A 3 17.53 21.37 -15.37
C ASP A 3 17.30 22.74 -16.01
N VAL A 4 17.87 22.95 -17.19
CA VAL A 4 17.71 24.18 -17.99
C VAL A 4 16.26 24.34 -18.45
N SER A 5 15.55 23.24 -18.74
CA SER A 5 14.13 23.27 -19.11
C SER A 5 13.20 23.70 -17.96
N LYS A 6 13.65 23.70 -16.70
CA LYS A 6 12.79 24.08 -15.57
C LYS A 6 12.46 25.58 -15.57
N SER A 7 13.40 26.42 -16.02
CA SER A 7 13.27 27.88 -16.07
C SER A 7 12.79 28.41 -17.42
N GLY A 8 12.61 27.54 -18.42
CA GLY A 8 12.21 27.93 -19.77
C GLY A 8 10.70 28.05 -19.95
N ASP A 9 10.30 28.89 -20.90
CA ASP A 9 8.93 29.13 -21.33
C ASP A 9 8.74 28.69 -22.79
N ASN A 10 7.97 27.62 -23.00
CA ASN A 10 7.76 27.07 -24.34
C ASN A 10 6.92 28.01 -25.23
N SER A 11 6.13 28.94 -24.66
CA SER A 11 5.29 29.87 -25.43
C SER A 11 6.08 30.85 -26.28
N LYS A 12 7.36 31.05 -25.95
CA LYS A 12 8.31 31.85 -26.72
C LYS A 12 8.87 31.13 -27.95
N VAL A 13 8.66 29.82 -28.07
CA VAL A 13 9.26 29.00 -29.14
C VAL A 13 8.19 28.28 -29.95
N ASP A 14 7.20 27.71 -29.28
CA ASP A 14 6.08 27.01 -29.88
C ASP A 14 5.07 27.98 -30.48
N MET A 15 4.36 27.54 -31.50
CA MET A 15 3.16 28.23 -31.99
C MET A 15 1.94 27.69 -31.24
N MET A 16 1.21 28.58 -30.59
CA MET A 16 0.00 28.25 -29.86
C MET A 16 -1.24 28.33 -30.76
N VAL A 17 -2.34 27.71 -30.35
CA VAL A 17 -3.63 27.84 -31.04
C VAL A 17 -4.06 29.31 -31.12
N GLY A 18 -3.84 30.08 -30.05
CA GLY A 18 -4.10 31.52 -30.03
C GLY A 18 -3.27 32.31 -31.03
N ASP A 19 -2.04 31.87 -31.35
CA ASP A 19 -1.19 32.52 -32.38
C ASP A 19 -1.77 32.34 -33.80
N ILE A 20 -2.64 31.34 -34.01
CA ILE A 20 -3.27 31.05 -35.30
C ILE A 20 -4.66 31.69 -35.37
N TYR A 21 -5.47 31.53 -34.32
CA TYR A 21 -6.90 31.86 -34.32
C TYR A 21 -7.25 33.11 -33.51
N GLY A 22 -6.32 33.67 -32.72
CA GLY A 22 -6.55 34.81 -31.83
C GLY A 22 -7.40 34.51 -30.58
N THR A 23 -8.02 33.33 -30.51
CA THR A 23 -8.90 32.86 -29.43
C THR A 23 -8.84 31.33 -29.35
N ASP A 24 -9.62 30.75 -28.44
CA ASP A 24 -9.84 29.31 -28.34
C ASP A 24 -10.44 28.75 -29.65
N TYR A 25 -10.09 27.51 -29.98
CA TYR A 25 -10.68 26.81 -31.12
C TYR A 25 -11.76 25.83 -30.65
N ASP A 26 -12.92 26.40 -30.29
CA ASP A 26 -14.04 25.72 -29.64
C ASP A 26 -14.62 24.55 -30.44
N LYS A 27 -14.56 24.61 -31.78
CA LYS A 27 -15.11 23.56 -32.66
C LYS A 27 -14.56 22.17 -32.35
N ILE A 28 -13.32 22.10 -31.88
CA ILE A 28 -12.66 20.84 -31.48
C ILE A 28 -12.15 20.88 -30.03
N GLY A 29 -12.56 21.89 -29.25
CA GLY A 29 -12.25 22.01 -27.83
C GLY A 29 -10.78 22.30 -27.50
N LEU A 30 -10.04 22.98 -28.39
CA LEU A 30 -8.65 23.36 -28.12
C LEU A 30 -8.58 24.77 -27.52
N LYS A 31 -7.95 24.91 -26.35
CA LYS A 31 -7.68 26.22 -25.74
C LYS A 31 -6.62 26.99 -26.53
N ALA A 32 -6.67 28.32 -26.48
CA ALA A 32 -5.69 29.22 -27.10
C ALA A 32 -4.26 28.96 -26.59
N THR A 33 -4.12 28.46 -25.36
CA THR A 33 -2.83 28.10 -24.74
C THR A 33 -2.29 26.73 -25.16
N ALA A 34 -3.05 25.94 -25.93
CA ALA A 34 -2.57 24.66 -26.43
C ALA A 34 -1.52 24.86 -27.53
N ILE A 35 -0.51 23.99 -27.56
CA ILE A 35 0.51 23.97 -28.62
C ILE A 35 -0.15 23.50 -29.92
N ALA A 36 -0.16 24.35 -30.93
CA ALA A 36 -0.60 24.00 -32.28
C ALA A 36 0.55 23.44 -33.12
N SER A 37 1.74 24.01 -32.99
CA SER A 37 2.95 23.53 -33.67
C SER A 37 4.18 23.76 -32.79
N THR A 38 4.80 22.69 -32.34
CA THR A 38 6.08 22.76 -31.61
C THR A 38 7.15 23.44 -32.46
N MET A 39 7.94 24.33 -31.86
CA MET A 39 8.97 25.15 -32.52
C MET A 39 8.47 26.05 -33.67
N GLY A 40 7.17 26.07 -33.94
CA GLY A 40 6.59 26.80 -35.08
C GLY A 40 6.66 28.32 -34.93
N GLY A 41 6.76 28.81 -33.69
CA GLY A 41 6.87 30.24 -33.38
C GLY A 41 8.17 30.86 -33.89
N VAL A 42 9.24 30.06 -33.97
CA VAL A 42 10.56 30.49 -34.46
C VAL A 42 10.55 30.83 -35.95
N TYR A 43 9.76 30.09 -36.75
CA TYR A 43 9.73 30.26 -38.21
C TYR A 43 8.80 31.37 -38.69
N ARG A 44 7.78 31.72 -37.88
CA ARG A 44 6.76 32.69 -38.29
C ARG A 44 7.22 34.11 -37.98
N LYS A 45 7.81 34.78 -38.99
CA LYS A 45 8.37 36.15 -38.88
C LYS A 45 7.45 37.16 -38.18
N ASN A 46 6.13 37.06 -38.39
CA ASN A 46 5.15 37.99 -37.83
C ASN A 46 4.90 37.83 -36.32
N LEU A 47 5.38 36.75 -35.69
CA LEU A 47 5.23 36.53 -34.25
C LEU A 47 6.35 37.16 -33.42
N HIS A 48 7.46 37.58 -34.05
CA HIS A 48 8.60 38.26 -33.40
C HIS A 48 9.01 37.67 -32.04
N LYS A 49 9.04 36.33 -31.92
CA LYS A 49 9.33 35.70 -30.64
C LYS A 49 10.81 35.76 -30.31
N GLU A 50 11.13 36.28 -29.14
CA GLU A 50 12.47 36.23 -28.55
C GLU A 50 12.53 35.04 -27.58
N TYR A 51 13.55 34.21 -27.74
CA TYR A 51 13.73 32.97 -26.97
C TYR A 51 15.19 32.78 -26.58
N ASN A 52 15.40 32.01 -25.52
CA ASN A 52 16.72 31.57 -25.06
C ASN A 52 16.84 30.04 -25.06
N ASP A 53 18.03 29.52 -24.72
CA ASP A 53 18.29 28.08 -24.68
C ASP A 53 17.38 27.31 -23.70
N ALA A 54 16.93 27.96 -22.61
CA ALA A 54 16.00 27.37 -21.67
C ALA A 54 14.60 27.18 -22.27
N ASP A 55 14.13 28.17 -23.02
CA ASP A 55 12.85 28.14 -23.73
C ASP A 55 12.84 27.02 -24.79
N ILE A 56 13.94 26.88 -25.53
CA ILE A 56 14.14 25.80 -26.51
C ILE A 56 14.15 24.44 -25.80
N ALA A 57 14.89 24.30 -24.70
CA ALA A 57 14.94 23.05 -23.94
C ALA A 57 13.56 22.66 -23.39
N ARG A 58 12.75 23.62 -22.95
CA ARG A 58 11.36 23.41 -22.50
C ARG A 58 10.47 22.92 -23.64
N SER A 59 10.48 23.62 -24.77
CA SER A 59 9.70 23.24 -25.95
C SER A 59 10.08 21.83 -26.44
N LEU A 60 11.38 21.51 -26.48
CA LEU A 60 11.85 20.18 -26.88
C LEU A 60 11.36 19.08 -25.92
N LEU A 61 11.41 19.33 -24.61
CA LEU A 61 10.88 18.40 -23.61
C LEU A 61 9.37 18.16 -23.80
N TYR A 62 8.61 19.21 -24.05
CA TYR A 62 7.17 19.11 -24.32
C TYR A 62 6.88 18.39 -25.64
N MET A 63 7.65 18.63 -26.69
CA MET A 63 7.52 17.93 -27.97
C MET A 63 7.61 16.41 -27.77
N VAL A 64 8.70 15.95 -27.14
CA VAL A 64 8.95 14.52 -26.94
C VAL A 64 7.91 13.93 -26.00
N SER A 65 7.61 14.60 -24.88
CA SER A 65 6.66 14.10 -23.87
C SER A 65 5.23 14.04 -24.41
N ASN A 66 4.75 15.08 -25.11
CA ASN A 66 3.41 15.09 -25.68
C ASN A 66 3.26 14.06 -26.79
N ASN A 67 4.29 13.86 -27.62
CA ASN A 67 4.26 12.83 -28.66
C ASN A 67 4.19 11.42 -28.06
N ILE A 68 5.02 11.13 -27.06
CA ILE A 68 4.94 9.86 -26.30
C ILE A 68 3.55 9.68 -25.68
N GLY A 69 3.01 10.72 -25.03
CA GLY A 69 1.69 10.68 -24.40
C GLY A 69 0.57 10.41 -25.41
N GLN A 70 0.59 11.06 -26.57
CA GLN A 70 -0.40 10.85 -27.62
C GLN A 70 -0.33 9.44 -28.21
N ILE A 71 0.86 8.93 -28.52
CA ILE A 71 1.04 7.57 -29.03
C ILE A 71 0.53 6.56 -27.99
N ALA A 72 0.88 6.75 -26.71
CA ALA A 72 0.44 5.88 -25.63
C ALA A 72 -1.09 5.90 -25.47
N TYR A 73 -1.71 7.09 -25.53
CA TYR A 73 -3.17 7.26 -25.51
C TYR A 73 -3.85 6.51 -26.66
N LEU A 74 -3.39 6.70 -27.89
CA LEU A 74 -4.00 6.07 -29.08
C LEU A 74 -3.90 4.54 -29.00
N ASN A 75 -2.76 4.00 -28.58
CA ASN A 75 -2.61 2.56 -28.35
C ASN A 75 -3.53 2.06 -27.24
N ALA A 76 -3.63 2.79 -26.13
CA ALA A 76 -4.51 2.43 -25.03
C ALA A 76 -5.99 2.44 -25.46
N GLN A 77 -6.40 3.43 -26.24
CA GLN A 77 -7.75 3.51 -26.81
C GLN A 77 -8.04 2.32 -27.73
N LEU A 78 -7.12 1.97 -28.63
CA LEU A 78 -7.28 0.83 -29.55
C LEU A 78 -7.47 -0.50 -28.83
N HIS A 79 -6.85 -0.67 -27.66
CA HIS A 79 -6.91 -1.91 -26.88
C HIS A 79 -7.89 -1.85 -25.69
N GLY A 80 -8.66 -0.77 -25.53
CA GLY A 80 -9.60 -0.62 -24.41
C GLY A 80 -8.92 -0.53 -23.03
N ILE A 81 -7.66 -0.09 -22.98
CA ILE A 81 -6.86 -0.01 -21.76
C ILE A 81 -7.05 1.36 -21.10
N LYS A 82 -7.39 1.38 -19.80
CA LYS A 82 -7.57 2.64 -19.03
C LYS A 82 -6.36 3.05 -18.20
N ARG A 83 -5.39 2.17 -18.03
CA ARG A 83 -4.20 2.37 -17.17
C ARG A 83 -2.94 2.24 -18.01
N ILE A 84 -2.19 3.32 -18.12
CA ILE A 84 -0.98 3.40 -18.93
C ILE A 84 0.21 3.54 -18.00
N TYR A 85 1.13 2.58 -18.04
CA TYR A 85 2.35 2.59 -17.24
C TYR A 85 3.51 3.14 -18.04
N PHE A 86 4.12 4.22 -17.57
CA PHE A 86 5.36 4.77 -18.11
C PHE A 86 6.55 4.25 -17.31
N ALA A 87 7.56 3.76 -18.02
CA ALA A 87 8.82 3.26 -17.46
C ALA A 87 10.02 3.73 -18.31
N GLY A 88 11.25 3.55 -17.80
CA GLY A 88 12.49 3.92 -18.47
C GLY A 88 13.11 5.25 -18.02
N TYR A 89 14.42 5.40 -18.24
CA TYR A 89 15.23 6.50 -17.67
C TYR A 89 14.79 7.92 -18.06
N PHE A 90 14.02 8.08 -19.14
CA PHE A 90 13.53 9.39 -19.58
C PHE A 90 12.66 10.10 -18.51
N ILE A 91 11.91 9.33 -17.73
CA ILE A 91 11.03 9.85 -16.68
C ILE A 91 11.69 9.88 -15.29
N ARG A 92 12.90 9.30 -15.14
CA ARG A 92 13.54 9.06 -13.85
C ARG A 92 13.88 10.33 -13.09
N GLY A 93 13.20 10.57 -11.98
CA GLY A 93 13.46 11.75 -11.14
C GLY A 93 13.05 13.07 -11.79
N HIS A 94 12.29 13.03 -12.89
CA HIS A 94 11.94 14.21 -13.67
C HIS A 94 10.43 14.47 -13.61
N THR A 95 10.02 15.11 -12.51
CA THR A 95 8.61 15.43 -12.21
C THR A 95 7.93 16.23 -13.33
N LEU A 96 8.67 17.12 -13.99
CA LEU A 96 8.16 17.89 -15.13
C LEU A 96 7.76 17.00 -16.32
N THR A 97 8.58 16.00 -16.65
CA THR A 97 8.29 15.02 -17.70
C THR A 97 7.06 14.19 -17.34
N MET A 98 7.01 13.68 -16.11
CA MET A 98 5.89 12.88 -15.62
C MET A 98 4.58 13.68 -15.61
N HIS A 99 4.63 14.93 -15.14
CA HIS A 99 3.48 15.85 -15.16
C HIS A 99 2.99 16.11 -16.59
N THR A 100 3.90 16.31 -17.55
CA THR A 100 3.56 16.54 -18.95
C THR A 100 2.87 15.31 -19.57
N LEU A 101 3.40 14.11 -19.30
CA LEU A 101 2.78 12.84 -19.73
C LEU A 101 1.39 12.64 -19.13
N SER A 102 1.24 12.86 -17.82
CA SER A 102 -0.06 12.79 -17.14
C SER A 102 -1.07 13.79 -17.72
N TYR A 103 -0.63 15.02 -17.96
CA TYR A 103 -1.47 16.04 -18.57
C TYR A 103 -1.92 15.61 -19.98
N ALA A 104 -1.00 15.12 -20.80
CA ALA A 104 -1.32 14.66 -22.15
C ALA A 104 -2.36 13.51 -22.14
N ILE A 105 -2.16 12.49 -21.30
CA ILE A 105 -3.13 11.39 -21.17
C ILE A 105 -4.49 11.90 -20.70
N ASN A 106 -4.52 12.75 -19.67
CA ASN A 106 -5.77 13.30 -19.15
C ASN A 106 -6.50 14.16 -20.20
N PHE A 107 -5.75 14.99 -20.94
CA PHE A 107 -6.26 15.85 -22.00
C PHE A 107 -6.94 15.05 -23.12
N TRP A 108 -6.24 14.07 -23.69
CA TRP A 108 -6.77 13.28 -24.81
C TRP A 108 -7.89 12.32 -24.37
N SER A 109 -7.77 11.74 -23.18
CA SER A 109 -8.77 10.81 -22.65
C SER A 109 -9.97 11.46 -21.98
N LYS A 110 -9.99 12.80 -21.82
CA LYS A 110 -10.99 13.52 -21.02
C LYS A 110 -11.14 12.95 -19.60
N GLY A 111 -10.02 12.56 -18.99
CA GLY A 111 -9.97 11.98 -17.64
C GLY A 111 -10.44 10.53 -17.53
N THR A 112 -10.66 9.82 -18.64
CA THR A 112 -11.06 8.40 -18.61
C THR A 112 -9.88 7.43 -18.48
N MET A 113 -8.64 7.91 -18.67
CA MET A 113 -7.42 7.12 -18.57
C MET A 113 -6.42 7.74 -17.59
N ASN A 114 -5.65 6.87 -16.93
CA ASN A 114 -4.67 7.26 -15.92
C ASN A 114 -3.24 6.93 -16.39
N ALA A 115 -2.35 7.93 -16.31
CA ALA A 115 -0.91 7.74 -16.41
C ALA A 115 -0.35 7.30 -15.05
N LEU A 116 0.41 6.21 -15.03
CA LEU A 116 1.03 5.62 -13.86
C LEU A 116 2.54 5.53 -14.07
N PHE A 117 3.32 5.74 -13.02
CA PHE A 117 4.78 5.76 -13.09
C PHE A 117 5.39 4.78 -12.10
N MET A 118 6.44 4.11 -12.55
CA MET A 118 7.20 3.14 -11.76
C MET A 118 8.34 3.86 -11.03
N ARG A 119 8.62 3.49 -9.79
CA ARG A 119 9.73 4.11 -9.05
C ARG A 119 11.08 3.53 -9.47
N HIS A 120 11.11 2.24 -9.77
CA HIS A 120 12.30 1.52 -10.23
C HIS A 120 12.31 1.35 -11.76
N GLU A 121 11.83 2.36 -12.48
CA GLU A 121 11.53 2.31 -13.90
C GLU A 121 12.71 1.89 -14.80
N GLY A 122 13.96 2.12 -14.36
CA GLY A 122 15.18 1.80 -15.09
C GLY A 122 15.70 0.38 -14.86
N PHE A 123 15.17 -0.35 -13.89
CA PHE A 123 15.75 -1.62 -13.43
C PHE A 123 14.92 -2.84 -13.81
N LEU A 124 13.70 -2.68 -14.33
CA LEU A 124 12.79 -3.78 -14.64
C LEU A 124 13.41 -4.85 -15.57
N GLY A 125 14.19 -4.42 -16.57
CA GLY A 125 14.88 -5.33 -17.47
C GLY A 125 15.96 -6.17 -16.76
N ALA A 126 16.76 -5.53 -15.89
CA ALA A 126 17.77 -6.21 -15.09
C ALA A 126 17.14 -7.15 -14.05
N VAL A 127 16.04 -6.72 -13.43
CA VAL A 127 15.24 -7.54 -12.52
C VAL A 127 14.68 -8.76 -13.25
N GLY A 128 14.09 -8.59 -14.42
CA GLY A 128 13.59 -9.71 -15.23
C GLY A 128 14.70 -10.69 -15.62
N ALA A 129 15.89 -10.19 -15.98
CA ALA A 129 17.05 -11.02 -16.26
C ALA A 129 17.52 -11.80 -15.02
N PHE A 130 17.55 -11.16 -13.84
CA PHE A 130 17.91 -11.81 -12.58
C PHE A 130 16.93 -12.92 -12.20
N ILE A 131 15.63 -12.63 -12.22
CA ILE A 131 14.59 -13.63 -11.92
C ILE A 131 14.68 -14.81 -12.89
N LYS A 132 14.97 -14.56 -14.18
CA LYS A 132 15.16 -15.61 -15.19
C LYS A 132 16.45 -16.42 -14.98
N ALA A 133 17.51 -15.79 -14.49
CA ALA A 133 18.81 -16.43 -14.30
C ALA A 133 18.84 -17.35 -13.07
N ASP A 134 17.97 -17.14 -12.08
CA ASP A 134 17.86 -17.97 -10.88
C ASP A 134 16.71 -19.00 -11.04
N PRO A 135 17.02 -20.29 -11.28
CA PRO A 135 16.01 -21.34 -11.44
C PRO A 135 15.19 -21.57 -10.16
N THR A 136 15.66 -21.10 -9.00
CA THR A 136 14.91 -21.19 -7.75
C THR A 136 13.76 -20.16 -7.71
N LEU A 137 13.85 -19.06 -8.47
CA LEU A 137 12.84 -18.01 -8.58
C LEU A 137 11.83 -18.27 -9.72
N LEU A 138 12.26 -18.88 -10.82
CA LEU A 138 11.42 -19.33 -11.93
C LEU A 138 11.78 -20.76 -12.36
N PRO A 139 11.07 -21.80 -11.91
CA PRO A 139 11.37 -23.17 -12.30
C PRO A 139 11.08 -23.41 -13.80
N ASP A 140 11.96 -24.16 -14.48
CA ASP A 140 11.93 -24.46 -15.93
C ASP A 140 10.67 -25.18 -16.43
N LYS A 141 9.88 -25.77 -15.51
CA LYS A 141 8.58 -26.39 -15.82
C LYS A 141 7.51 -25.74 -14.94
N PRO A 142 6.37 -25.31 -15.50
CA PRO A 142 5.24 -24.85 -14.70
C PRO A 142 4.77 -26.02 -13.83
N THR A 143 5.19 -26.03 -12.57
CA THR A 143 4.64 -26.98 -11.60
C THR A 143 3.16 -26.67 -11.43
N ARG A 144 2.31 -27.69 -11.17
CA ARG A 144 0.86 -27.51 -10.92
C ARG A 144 0.54 -26.46 -9.83
N LYS A 145 1.54 -26.03 -9.06
CA LYS A 145 1.54 -24.90 -8.13
C LYS A 145 2.48 -23.80 -8.66
N GLY A 146 2.05 -23.05 -9.67
CA GLY A 146 2.82 -21.99 -10.32
C GLY A 146 3.20 -20.86 -9.37
N ARG A 147 4.38 -20.98 -8.75
CA ARG A 147 5.06 -19.90 -8.04
C ARG A 147 5.91 -19.14 -9.06
N MET A 148 5.60 -17.87 -9.29
CA MET A 148 6.45 -16.96 -10.05
C MET A 148 7.10 -16.00 -9.07
N GLY A 149 8.33 -15.55 -9.35
CA GLY A 149 8.89 -14.38 -8.69
C GLY A 149 8.04 -13.14 -9.01
N SER A 150 7.64 -12.40 -7.97
CA SER A 150 6.93 -11.13 -8.05
C SER A 150 7.78 -10.03 -7.46
N PHE A 151 7.72 -8.85 -8.07
CA PHE A 151 8.33 -7.62 -7.58
C PHE A 151 7.21 -6.67 -7.20
N THR A 152 7.23 -6.16 -5.96
CA THR A 152 6.21 -5.23 -5.47
C THR A 152 6.86 -3.87 -5.20
N GLU A 153 6.28 -2.82 -5.79
CA GLU A 153 6.64 -1.43 -5.49
C GLU A 153 5.37 -0.57 -5.35
N ASN A 154 5.49 0.52 -4.61
CA ASN A 154 4.43 1.53 -4.54
C ASN A 154 4.52 2.44 -5.77
N PHE A 155 3.48 2.42 -6.60
CA PHE A 155 3.35 3.35 -7.73
C PHE A 155 3.07 4.77 -7.23
N VAL A 156 3.62 5.76 -7.92
CA VAL A 156 3.40 7.17 -7.58
C VAL A 156 2.45 7.80 -8.59
N VAL A 157 1.37 8.42 -8.09
CA VAL A 157 0.51 9.28 -8.90
C VAL A 157 1.13 10.68 -8.93
N THR A 158 1.19 11.31 -10.10
CA THR A 158 1.93 12.57 -10.30
C THR A 158 1.44 13.75 -9.47
N GLN A 159 0.23 13.66 -8.92
CA GLN A 159 -0.34 14.72 -8.07
C GLN A 159 0.49 14.94 -6.80
N ASP A 160 1.30 13.95 -6.39
CA ASP A 160 2.04 13.98 -5.14
C ASP A 160 3.57 14.14 -5.31
N LEU A 161 4.10 14.36 -6.51
CA LEU A 161 5.56 14.36 -6.73
C LEU A 161 6.23 15.69 -6.31
N ASN A 162 6.77 15.75 -5.09
CA ASN A 162 7.72 16.78 -4.68
C ASN A 162 9.16 16.41 -5.09
N GLY A 163 9.96 17.41 -5.49
CA GLY A 163 11.22 17.27 -6.24
C GLY A 163 12.40 16.55 -5.57
N THR A 164 12.22 15.86 -4.46
CA THR A 164 13.26 15.09 -3.76
C THR A 164 12.91 13.61 -3.74
N ASN A 165 13.13 12.92 -4.86
CA ASN A 165 12.92 11.48 -4.94
C ASN A 165 14.08 10.74 -4.26
N VAL A 166 13.80 10.02 -3.17
CA VAL A 166 14.79 9.17 -2.48
C VAL A 166 14.83 7.79 -3.16
N SER A 167 16.01 7.18 -3.31
CA SER A 167 16.15 5.79 -3.78
C SER A 167 15.72 4.81 -2.69
N MET A 168 14.89 3.81 -3.03
CA MET A 168 14.43 2.76 -2.11
C MET A 168 14.76 1.38 -2.66
N ILE A 169 14.61 0.35 -1.83
CA ILE A 169 14.73 -1.06 -2.18
C ILE A 169 13.32 -1.61 -2.43
N GLY A 170 13.10 -2.27 -3.57
CA GLY A 170 11.87 -3.05 -3.79
C GLY A 170 12.01 -4.48 -3.24
N ILE A 171 10.88 -5.08 -2.86
CA ILE A 171 10.88 -6.44 -2.28
C ILE A 171 10.57 -7.46 -3.38
N PHE A 172 11.38 -8.51 -3.44
CA PHE A 172 11.06 -9.72 -4.19
C PHE A 172 10.27 -10.68 -3.31
N ASP A 173 9.09 -11.07 -3.78
CA ASP A 173 8.24 -12.06 -3.13
C ASP A 173 7.87 -13.17 -4.12
N ARG A 174 7.34 -14.30 -3.65
CA ARG A 174 6.84 -15.40 -4.48
C ARG A 174 5.33 -15.54 -4.30
N ALA A 175 4.57 -15.02 -5.27
CA ALA A 175 3.13 -15.20 -5.29
C ALA A 175 2.70 -16.44 -6.09
N SER A 176 1.60 -17.06 -5.68
CA SER A 176 0.90 -18.05 -6.49
C SER A 176 0.20 -17.37 -7.67
N THR A 177 0.41 -17.84 -8.89
CA THR A 177 -0.22 -17.31 -10.12
C THR A 177 -1.75 -17.44 -10.16
N LYS A 178 -2.35 -18.23 -9.28
CA LYS A 178 -3.81 -18.32 -9.09
C LYS A 178 -4.27 -17.39 -7.98
N LEU A 179 -3.93 -16.11 -8.05
CA LEU A 179 -4.60 -15.11 -7.21
C LEU A 179 -6.04 -15.02 -7.70
N LEU A 180 -6.95 -15.67 -6.97
CA LEU A 180 -8.38 -15.46 -7.16
C LEU A 180 -8.72 -14.12 -6.50
N PRO A 181 -9.41 -13.19 -7.20
CA PRO A 181 -9.93 -12.00 -6.54
C PRO A 181 -10.83 -12.46 -5.40
N LEU A 182 -10.62 -11.92 -4.18
CA LEU A 182 -11.48 -12.25 -3.05
C LEU A 182 -12.88 -11.74 -3.40
N PRO A 183 -13.87 -12.61 -3.63
CA PRO A 183 -15.09 -12.26 -4.36
C PRO A 183 -16.03 -11.29 -3.63
N GLN A 184 -15.67 -10.83 -2.43
CA GLN A 184 -16.47 -9.90 -1.61
C GLN A 184 -15.79 -8.55 -1.33
N LEU A 185 -14.55 -8.33 -1.76
CA LEU A 185 -13.98 -6.98 -1.79
C LEU A 185 -14.50 -6.34 -3.07
N ILE A 186 -15.62 -5.62 -2.97
CA ILE A 186 -16.37 -5.06 -4.11
C ILE A 186 -15.41 -4.32 -5.05
N MET A 187 -15.09 -4.96 -6.17
CA MET A 187 -14.51 -4.31 -7.35
C MET A 187 -15.59 -4.26 -8.43
N GLN A 188 -16.55 -3.35 -8.30
CA GLN A 188 -17.37 -2.96 -9.43
C GLN A 188 -16.61 -1.94 -10.27
N THR A 189 -15.80 -2.42 -11.22
CA THR A 189 -15.16 -1.57 -12.23
C THR A 189 -15.82 -1.74 -13.59
N SER A 190 -17.13 -1.56 -13.68
CA SER A 190 -17.80 -1.10 -14.92
C SER A 190 -19.29 -0.90 -14.66
N LYS A 191 -19.78 0.32 -14.92
CA LYS A 191 -21.19 0.53 -15.23
C LYS A 191 -21.46 -0.18 -16.55
N GLU A 192 -22.30 -1.22 -16.49
CA GLU A 192 -23.08 -1.90 -17.53
C GLU A 192 -23.13 -3.38 -17.17
N ASP A 193 -24.06 -3.72 -16.26
CA ASP A 193 -25.01 -4.82 -16.46
C ASP A 193 -25.96 -4.88 -15.27
N SER A 194 -27.23 -4.77 -15.60
CA SER A 194 -28.40 -4.79 -14.72
C SER A 194 -28.81 -6.21 -14.36
N SER A 195 -29.02 -6.49 -13.08
CA SER A 195 -30.24 -7.16 -12.58
C SER A 195 -30.22 -7.24 -11.05
N GLU A 196 -31.06 -6.39 -10.47
CA GLU A 196 -31.96 -6.58 -9.31
C GLU A 196 -31.50 -7.29 -8.02
N ASP A 197 -31.87 -6.62 -6.93
CA ASP A 197 -31.99 -7.07 -5.53
C ASP A 197 -30.73 -7.20 -4.66
N LEU A 198 -30.43 -6.12 -3.91
CA LEU A 198 -30.58 -6.18 -2.45
C LEU A 198 -30.70 -4.77 -1.83
N ASN A 199 -31.83 -4.53 -1.20
CA ASN A 199 -32.16 -3.29 -0.51
C ASN A 199 -31.21 -2.95 0.65
N SER A 200 -31.03 -1.63 0.86
CA SER A 200 -30.61 -0.95 2.10
C SER A 200 -29.11 -0.78 2.38
N LEU A 201 -28.51 0.27 1.79
CA LEU A 201 -27.89 1.43 2.47
C LEU A 201 -26.99 2.19 1.48
N THR A 202 -27.48 3.34 1.00
CA THR A 202 -26.72 4.41 0.31
C THR A 202 -25.68 3.94 -0.70
N SER A 203 -26.14 3.73 -1.94
CA SER A 203 -25.34 3.38 -3.12
C SER A 203 -24.32 4.47 -3.49
N THR A 204 -23.17 4.48 -2.82
CA THR A 204 -21.92 4.98 -3.42
C THR A 204 -21.14 3.75 -3.83
N HIS A 205 -20.80 3.62 -5.11
CA HIS A 205 -19.89 2.60 -5.61
C HIS A 205 -18.53 2.79 -4.91
N ARG A 206 -18.33 2.15 -3.76
CA ARG A 206 -17.07 2.25 -3.04
C ARG A 206 -16.10 1.24 -3.64
N VAL A 207 -15.13 1.74 -4.40
CA VAL A 207 -13.92 1.00 -4.74
C VAL A 207 -13.24 0.65 -3.42
N TYR A 208 -12.90 -0.62 -3.22
CA TYR A 208 -12.14 -1.05 -2.05
C TYR A 208 -10.81 -0.26 -1.96
N ASP A 209 -10.63 0.50 -0.87
CA ASP A 209 -9.35 1.10 -0.49
C ASP A 209 -8.91 0.46 0.84
N PRO A 210 -7.81 -0.31 0.86
CA PRO A 210 -7.28 -0.89 2.10
C PRO A 210 -6.68 0.17 3.04
N ASP A 211 -6.34 1.35 2.53
CA ASP A 211 -5.74 2.43 3.32
C ASP A 211 -6.84 3.39 3.81
N THR A 212 -7.46 3.08 4.95
CA THR A 212 -8.64 3.81 5.47
C THR A 212 -8.33 5.19 6.06
N PHE A 213 -7.05 5.50 6.24
CA PHE A 213 -6.57 6.75 6.83
C PHE A 213 -5.87 7.61 5.77
N ASP A 214 -6.27 8.87 5.65
CA ASP A 214 -5.60 9.84 4.79
C ASP A 214 -4.44 10.51 5.54
N LEU A 215 -3.24 9.94 5.46
CA LEU A 215 -2.05 10.53 6.07
C LEU A 215 -1.41 11.63 5.21
N VAL A 216 -1.89 11.88 3.99
CA VAL A 216 -1.33 12.89 3.09
C VAL A 216 -1.94 14.25 3.41
N SER A 217 -3.28 14.32 3.48
CA SER A 217 -3.97 15.59 3.76
C SER A 217 -4.09 15.87 5.26
N ASP A 218 -4.35 14.83 6.08
CA ASP A 218 -4.52 14.99 7.53
C ASP A 218 -3.18 15.07 8.25
N THR A 219 -2.81 16.29 8.63
CA THR A 219 -1.53 16.56 9.29
C THR A 219 -1.52 16.12 10.75
N GLU A 220 -2.67 16.18 11.44
CA GLU A 220 -2.77 15.79 12.85
C GLU A 220 -2.64 14.28 12.98
N LEU A 221 -3.41 13.54 12.18
CA LEU A 221 -3.35 12.08 12.12
C LEU A 221 -1.98 11.59 11.65
N ARG A 222 -1.36 12.26 10.67
CA ARG A 222 0.01 11.95 10.23
C ARG A 222 1.02 12.09 11.37
N ASN A 223 0.96 13.19 12.13
CA ASN A 223 1.88 13.43 13.24
C ASN A 223 1.68 12.40 14.37
N TYR A 224 0.42 12.06 14.68
CA TYR A 224 0.10 10.98 15.61
C TYR A 224 0.77 9.66 15.21
N TRP A 225 0.59 9.23 13.96
CA TRP A 225 1.21 8.00 13.48
C TRP A 225 2.74 8.05 13.48
N PHE A 226 3.35 9.18 13.15
CA PHE A 226 4.81 9.34 13.25
C PHE A 226 5.30 9.21 14.69
N GLU A 227 4.56 9.75 15.66
CA GLU A 227 4.88 9.60 17.08
C GLU A 227 4.74 8.14 17.54
N VAL A 228 3.65 7.46 17.14
CA VAL A 228 3.44 6.03 17.40
C VAL A 228 4.62 5.21 16.87
N MET A 229 5.01 5.41 15.60
CA MET A 229 6.13 4.67 14.98
C MET A 229 7.47 4.95 15.67
N ARG A 230 7.71 6.17 16.14
CA ARG A 230 8.91 6.51 16.94
C ARG A 230 8.91 5.78 18.29
N LYS A 231 7.78 5.82 19.01
CA LYS A 231 7.63 5.09 20.29
C LYS A 231 7.83 3.58 20.10
N CYS A 232 7.26 2.99 19.05
CA CYS A 232 7.49 1.58 18.72
C CYS A 232 8.98 1.27 18.48
N THR A 233 9.69 2.17 17.79
CA THR A 233 11.13 2.05 17.54
C THR A 233 11.95 2.10 18.83
N ASP A 234 11.58 2.98 19.76
CA ASP A 234 12.24 3.09 21.07
C ASP A 234 11.98 1.85 21.92
N ASN A 235 10.72 1.41 22.00
CA ASN A 235 10.33 0.20 22.73
C ASN A 235 11.06 -1.06 22.22
N LEU A 236 11.42 -1.11 20.93
CA LEU A 236 12.17 -2.22 20.36
C LEU A 236 13.57 -2.36 21.01
N ILE A 237 14.23 -1.24 21.32
CA ILE A 237 15.54 -1.22 21.97
C ILE A 237 15.41 -1.63 23.44
N ASP A 238 14.33 -1.23 24.10
CA ASP A 238 14.05 -1.66 25.48
C ASP A 238 13.76 -3.17 25.52
N LEU A 239 12.98 -3.68 24.57
CA LEU A 239 12.73 -5.10 24.39
C LEU A 239 14.02 -5.88 24.09
N ALA A 240 14.90 -5.33 23.25
CA ALA A 240 16.22 -5.90 22.97
C ALA A 240 17.05 -6.03 24.26
N SER A 241 17.08 -4.96 25.06
CA SER A 241 17.84 -4.90 26.31
C SER A 241 17.29 -5.84 27.38
N SER A 242 15.98 -6.12 27.35
CA SER A 242 15.33 -7.09 28.25
C SER A 242 15.64 -8.56 27.94
N GLY A 243 16.35 -8.87 26.84
CA GLY A 243 16.72 -10.24 26.44
C GLY A 243 15.56 -11.06 25.85
N LYS A 244 14.41 -10.42 25.61
CA LYS A 244 13.23 -11.06 25.04
C LYS A 244 13.35 -11.29 23.53
N LEU A 245 14.05 -10.41 22.81
CA LEU A 245 14.24 -10.53 21.37
C LEU A 245 15.27 -11.60 21.01
N ASN A 246 15.17 -12.11 19.78
CA ASN A 246 16.15 -13.04 19.23
C ASN A 246 17.41 -12.28 18.75
N LEU A 247 18.34 -12.01 19.67
CA LEU A 247 19.55 -11.22 19.41
C LEU A 247 20.82 -11.96 19.82
N ASN A 248 21.84 -11.88 18.97
CA ASN A 248 23.21 -12.24 19.26
C ASN A 248 23.95 -10.98 19.76
N LEU A 249 23.95 -10.78 21.08
CA LEU A 249 24.66 -9.67 21.71
C LEU A 249 26.19 -9.86 21.57
N PRO A 250 26.98 -8.79 21.36
CA PRO A 250 26.63 -7.36 21.36
C PRO A 250 26.42 -6.72 19.98
N GLU A 251 26.73 -7.43 18.89
CA GLU A 251 26.70 -6.88 17.52
C GLU A 251 25.29 -6.42 17.10
N ASP A 252 24.27 -7.15 17.51
CA ASP A 252 22.88 -6.89 17.14
C ASP A 252 22.30 -5.63 17.79
N LEU A 253 22.82 -5.18 18.95
CA LEU A 253 22.44 -3.88 19.52
C LEU A 253 22.95 -2.71 18.67
N SER A 254 24.16 -2.84 18.11
CA SER A 254 24.68 -1.83 17.19
C SER A 254 23.86 -1.75 15.90
N LYS A 255 23.37 -2.89 15.41
CA LYS A 255 22.44 -2.94 14.26
C LYS A 255 21.13 -2.23 14.59
N LEU A 256 20.52 -2.50 15.76
CA LEU A 256 19.28 -1.82 16.17
C LEU A 256 19.45 -0.29 16.29
N ASP A 257 20.57 0.20 16.81
CA ASP A 257 20.86 1.64 16.83
C ASP A 257 20.96 2.23 15.41
N LYS A 258 21.58 1.50 14.47
CA LYS A 258 21.60 1.88 13.05
C LYS A 258 20.18 1.91 12.46
N PHE A 259 19.34 0.92 12.77
CA PHE A 259 17.93 0.93 12.34
C PHE A 259 17.20 2.17 12.85
N LYS A 260 17.32 2.50 14.14
CA LYS A 260 16.68 3.69 14.71
C LYS A 260 17.09 4.96 13.97
N LYS A 261 18.37 5.11 13.65
CA LYS A 261 18.90 6.26 12.87
C LYS A 261 18.33 6.30 11.45
N ILE A 262 18.34 5.17 10.74
CA ILE A 262 17.83 5.06 9.36
C ILE A 262 16.33 5.37 9.34
N PHE A 263 15.55 4.69 10.17
CA PHE A 263 14.10 4.85 10.20
C PHE A 263 13.69 6.26 10.62
N SER A 264 14.35 6.85 11.62
CA SER A 264 14.10 8.24 12.03
C SER A 264 14.36 9.25 10.90
N SER A 265 15.46 9.05 10.15
CA SER A 265 15.78 9.88 8.98
C SER A 265 14.71 9.76 7.89
N ARG A 266 14.17 8.55 7.66
CA ARG A 266 13.08 8.34 6.68
C ARG A 266 11.77 8.98 7.13
N ILE A 267 11.42 8.90 8.42
CA ILE A 267 10.25 9.60 8.99
C ILE A 267 10.43 11.12 8.87
N GLN A 268 11.63 11.66 9.11
CA GLN A 268 11.92 13.08 8.93
C GLN A 268 11.73 13.51 7.46
N THR A 269 12.15 12.67 6.52
CA THR A 269 11.90 12.89 5.09
C THR A 269 10.40 12.94 4.78
N LEU A 270 9.61 12.01 5.33
CA LEU A 270 8.15 11.99 5.20
C LEU A 270 7.46 13.18 5.86
N THR A 271 8.08 13.78 6.88
CA THR A 271 7.56 15.00 7.52
C THR A 271 7.65 16.19 6.57
N VAL A 272 8.75 16.29 5.81
CA VAL A 272 8.97 17.37 4.82
C VAL A 272 8.23 17.09 3.52
N SER A 273 8.21 15.83 3.08
CA SER A 273 7.60 15.38 1.84
C SER A 273 6.82 14.09 2.07
N PRO A 274 5.53 14.16 2.42
CA PRO A 274 4.69 12.99 2.71
C PRO A 274 4.68 11.94 1.61
N SER A 275 4.88 12.36 0.38
CA SER A 275 4.88 11.53 -0.81
C SER A 275 6.26 10.99 -1.24
N ALA A 276 7.31 11.23 -0.45
CA ALA A 276 8.69 10.86 -0.80
C ALA A 276 8.87 9.35 -1.06
N TYR A 277 7.97 8.52 -0.50
CA TYR A 277 7.96 7.07 -0.70
C TYR A 277 6.70 6.52 -1.40
N GLY A 278 5.93 7.38 -2.07
CA GLY A 278 4.62 7.07 -2.68
C GLY A 278 3.45 7.51 -1.79
N LYS A 279 2.25 6.95 -2.01
CA LYS A 279 1.07 7.25 -1.18
C LYS A 279 1.38 6.92 0.28
N LEU A 280 1.33 7.95 1.13
CA LEU A 280 1.53 7.77 2.57
C LEU A 280 0.27 7.14 3.18
N SER A 281 0.45 5.96 3.74
CA SER A 281 -0.55 5.18 4.47
C SER A 281 0.09 4.51 5.69
N VAL A 282 -0.73 4.07 6.65
CA VAL A 282 -0.25 3.28 7.80
C VAL A 282 0.49 2.03 7.32
N ARG A 283 -0.06 1.33 6.34
CA ARG A 283 0.59 0.17 5.69
C ARG A 283 1.95 0.53 5.10
N SER A 284 2.07 1.66 4.40
CA SER A 284 3.37 2.10 3.86
C SER A 284 4.40 2.40 4.95
N LEU A 285 3.97 2.91 6.11
CA LEU A 285 4.82 3.16 7.27
C LEU A 285 5.29 1.87 7.94
N LEU A 286 4.39 0.89 8.10
CA LEU A 286 4.73 -0.43 8.62
C LEU A 286 5.73 -1.14 7.69
N ASN A 287 5.46 -1.15 6.38
CA ASN A 287 6.38 -1.70 5.38
C ASN A 287 7.75 -0.99 5.40
N LEU A 288 7.77 0.33 5.59
CA LEU A 288 9.00 1.11 5.71
C LEU A 288 9.82 0.67 6.94
N CYS A 289 9.14 0.41 8.06
CA CYS A 289 9.77 -0.09 9.28
C CYS A 289 10.42 -1.46 9.04
N GLU A 290 9.67 -2.40 8.46
CA GLU A 290 10.18 -3.74 8.11
C GLU A 290 11.37 -3.67 7.15
N GLN A 291 11.31 -2.83 6.13
CA GLN A 291 12.43 -2.64 5.19
C GLN A 291 13.68 -2.13 5.91
N CYS A 292 13.56 -1.16 6.82
CA CYS A 292 14.69 -0.68 7.59
C CYS A 292 15.29 -1.79 8.49
N LEU A 293 14.46 -2.70 9.03
CA LEU A 293 14.93 -3.85 9.81
C LEU A 293 15.64 -4.89 8.93
N HIS A 294 15.10 -5.17 7.75
CA HIS A 294 15.69 -6.08 6.78
C HIS A 294 17.05 -5.56 6.28
N GLU A 295 17.17 -4.25 6.05
CA GLU A 295 18.42 -3.62 5.61
C GLU A 295 19.58 -3.80 6.58
N ILE A 296 19.30 -3.88 7.87
CA ILE A 296 20.32 -4.15 8.89
C ILE A 296 20.50 -5.64 9.20
N GLY A 297 19.75 -6.52 8.52
CA GLY A 297 19.90 -7.97 8.58
C GLY A 297 18.95 -8.69 9.55
N PHE A 298 17.94 -8.01 10.10
CA PHE A 298 16.91 -8.70 10.89
C PHE A 298 15.76 -9.14 9.99
N THR A 299 15.30 -10.37 10.15
CA THR A 299 14.18 -10.95 9.38
C THR A 299 12.99 -11.27 10.28
N ASP A 300 13.23 -11.79 11.48
CA ASP A 300 12.20 -11.97 12.50
C ASP A 300 12.79 -11.81 13.91
N LEU A 301 12.58 -10.63 14.49
CA LEU A 301 13.03 -10.26 15.84
C LEU A 301 12.23 -10.95 16.95
N TYR A 302 10.97 -11.30 16.66
CA TYR A 302 9.98 -11.72 17.65
C TYR A 302 9.79 -13.23 17.71
N SER A 303 10.41 -14.00 16.81
CA SER A 303 10.31 -15.46 16.72
C SER A 303 10.46 -16.19 18.06
N LYS A 304 11.44 -15.79 18.88
CA LYS A 304 11.70 -16.38 20.20
C LYS A 304 10.53 -16.19 21.17
N ILE A 305 9.99 -14.96 21.26
CA ILE A 305 8.85 -14.65 22.13
C ILE A 305 7.61 -15.39 21.64
N LYS A 306 7.34 -15.32 20.33
CA LYS A 306 6.20 -16.01 19.70
C LYS A 306 6.24 -17.52 19.96
N SER A 307 7.42 -18.14 19.92
CA SER A 307 7.59 -19.57 20.23
C SER A 307 7.27 -19.87 21.69
N ILE A 308 7.81 -19.08 22.63
CA ILE A 308 7.59 -19.27 24.07
C ILE A 308 6.10 -19.10 24.42
N GLU A 309 5.46 -18.06 23.89
CA GLU A 309 4.04 -17.80 24.09
C GLU A 309 3.18 -18.92 23.52
N SER A 310 3.47 -19.35 22.28
CA SER A 310 2.76 -20.45 21.63
C SER A 310 2.92 -21.76 22.42
N GLU A 311 4.12 -22.12 22.86
CA GLU A 311 4.36 -23.33 23.65
C GLU A 311 3.66 -23.29 25.01
N SER A 312 3.59 -22.12 25.65
CA SER A 312 2.88 -21.95 26.92
C SER A 312 1.38 -22.15 26.74
N VAL A 313 0.80 -21.56 25.71
CA VAL A 313 -0.62 -21.65 25.39
C VAL A 313 -1.02 -23.05 24.91
N ILE A 314 -0.18 -23.72 24.14
CA ILE A 314 -0.45 -25.09 23.65
C ILE A 314 -0.65 -26.07 24.82
N LYS A 315 0.04 -25.86 25.96
CA LYS A 315 -0.12 -26.71 27.15
C LYS A 315 -1.50 -26.60 27.79
N THR A 316 -2.19 -25.47 27.64
CA THR A 316 -3.51 -25.23 28.24
C THR A 316 -4.68 -25.65 27.33
N LEU A 317 -4.41 -25.87 26.03
CA LEU A 317 -5.41 -26.30 25.03
C LEU A 317 -6.25 -27.52 25.44
N PRO A 318 -5.71 -28.60 26.05
CA PRO A 318 -6.53 -29.76 26.38
C PRO A 318 -7.60 -29.47 27.44
N ALA A 319 -7.29 -28.60 28.42
CA ALA A 319 -8.26 -28.18 29.43
C ALA A 319 -9.32 -27.26 28.81
N LEU A 320 -8.89 -26.37 27.92
CA LEU A 320 -9.76 -25.48 27.16
C LEU A 320 -10.78 -26.26 26.32
N PHE A 321 -10.35 -27.25 25.53
CA PHE A 321 -11.26 -28.04 24.71
C PHE A 321 -12.28 -28.80 25.54
N LYS A 322 -11.87 -29.36 26.69
CA LYS A 322 -12.83 -30.00 27.62
C LYS A 322 -13.89 -29.03 28.14
N GLU A 323 -13.52 -27.79 28.43
CA GLU A 323 -14.46 -26.76 28.87
C GLU A 323 -15.44 -26.40 27.74
N VAL A 324 -14.94 -26.14 26.54
CA VAL A 324 -15.76 -25.78 25.38
C VAL A 324 -16.70 -26.92 24.97
N ASP A 325 -16.20 -28.17 24.96
CA ASP A 325 -16.98 -29.37 24.63
C ASP A 325 -18.08 -29.65 25.67
N SER A 326 -17.95 -29.12 26.89
CA SER A 326 -18.99 -29.26 27.92
C SER A 326 -20.20 -28.35 27.70
N ILE A 327 -20.10 -27.34 26.81
CA ILE A 327 -21.17 -26.38 26.54
C ILE A 327 -22.16 -26.99 25.54
N THR A 328 -23.33 -27.37 26.02
CA THR A 328 -24.38 -28.00 25.20
C THR A 328 -25.27 -27.00 24.46
N ASP A 329 -25.48 -25.81 25.02
CA ASP A 329 -26.27 -24.77 24.37
C ASP A 329 -25.47 -24.09 23.25
N LYS A 330 -25.96 -24.20 22.02
CA LYS A 330 -25.27 -23.69 20.81
C LYS A 330 -25.11 -22.17 20.81
N LYS A 331 -26.06 -21.41 21.38
CA LYS A 331 -25.96 -19.94 21.48
C LYS A 331 -24.89 -19.55 22.50
N VAL A 332 -24.85 -20.25 23.64
CA VAL A 332 -23.81 -20.06 24.66
C VAL A 332 -22.45 -20.41 24.10
N LEU A 333 -22.32 -21.53 23.39
CA LEU A 333 -21.07 -21.97 22.77
C LEU A 333 -20.50 -20.91 21.81
N VAL A 334 -21.30 -20.45 20.84
CA VAL A 334 -20.83 -19.45 19.86
C VAL A 334 -20.48 -18.13 20.55
N LYS A 335 -21.25 -17.72 21.57
CA LYS A 335 -20.93 -16.52 22.36
C LYS A 335 -19.58 -16.66 23.08
N THR A 336 -19.34 -17.80 23.72
CA THR A 336 -18.08 -18.09 24.41
C THR A 336 -16.91 -18.10 23.44
N LEU A 337 -17.04 -18.71 22.25
CA LEU A 337 -15.99 -18.72 21.24
C LEU A 337 -15.68 -17.30 20.73
N LEU A 338 -16.68 -16.47 20.43
CA LEU A 338 -16.45 -15.09 20.02
C LEU A 338 -15.75 -14.26 21.10
N GLN A 339 -16.12 -14.46 22.37
CA GLN A 339 -15.45 -13.81 23.49
C GLN A 339 -13.99 -14.24 23.57
N ARG A 340 -13.72 -15.54 23.39
CA ARG A 340 -12.36 -16.09 23.41
C ARG A 340 -11.50 -15.55 22.27
N VAL A 341 -12.03 -15.41 21.05
CA VAL A 341 -11.30 -14.76 19.93
C VAL A 341 -10.86 -13.34 20.31
N VAL A 342 -11.77 -12.54 20.88
CA VAL A 342 -11.42 -11.17 21.32
C VAL A 342 -10.37 -11.21 22.41
N THR A 343 -10.54 -12.06 23.43
CA THR A 343 -9.58 -12.12 24.53
C THR A 343 -8.22 -12.63 24.06
N GLY A 344 -8.20 -13.63 23.17
CA GLY A 344 -7.01 -14.16 22.50
C GLY A 344 -6.19 -13.05 21.85
N ASN A 345 -6.82 -12.19 21.06
CA ASN A 345 -6.14 -11.05 20.45
C ASN A 345 -5.61 -10.05 21.51
N MET A 346 -6.35 -9.83 22.61
CA MET A 346 -5.86 -8.99 23.71
C MET A 346 -4.66 -9.57 24.48
N PHE A 347 -4.43 -10.88 24.44
CA PHE A 347 -3.23 -11.48 25.05
C PHE A 347 -1.93 -10.91 24.45
N ASP A 348 -1.97 -10.43 23.20
CA ASP A 348 -0.82 -9.85 22.50
C ASP A 348 -0.59 -8.35 22.80
N TRP A 349 -1.42 -7.70 23.62
CA TRP A 349 -1.22 -6.29 24.05
C TRP A 349 -0.03 -6.08 25.01
N GLY A 350 0.92 -7.03 25.05
CA GLY A 350 2.26 -6.82 25.60
C GLY A 350 2.33 -6.59 27.10
N SER A 351 1.32 -6.97 27.88
CA SER A 351 1.42 -6.79 29.33
C SER A 351 2.35 -7.86 29.91
N ASN A 352 3.47 -7.41 30.50
CA ASN A 352 4.33 -8.25 31.34
C ASN A 352 3.53 -8.96 32.46
N GLU A 353 2.37 -8.40 32.82
CA GLU A 353 1.43 -8.95 33.79
C GLU A 353 0.83 -10.29 33.32
N ILE A 354 0.61 -10.49 32.01
CA ILE A 354 -0.05 -11.68 31.45
C ILE A 354 0.88 -12.91 31.46
N ILE A 355 2.16 -12.74 31.11
CA ILE A 355 3.13 -13.85 31.20
C ILE A 355 3.31 -14.28 32.67
N GLY A 356 3.35 -13.31 33.60
CA GLY A 356 3.34 -13.59 35.03
C GLY A 356 2.07 -14.29 35.51
N PHE A 357 0.91 -13.96 34.93
CA PHE A 357 -0.37 -14.59 35.26
C PHE A 357 -0.45 -16.04 34.75
N ILE A 358 -0.01 -16.31 33.51
CA ILE A 358 0.03 -17.66 32.93
C ILE A 358 1.05 -18.54 33.67
N GLN A 359 2.19 -17.99 34.10
CA GLN A 359 3.19 -18.75 34.86
C GLN A 359 2.77 -19.02 36.32
N SER A 360 1.93 -18.17 36.90
CA SER A 360 1.46 -18.32 38.29
C SER A 360 0.21 -19.19 38.41
N GLN A 361 -0.64 -19.27 37.38
CA GLN A 361 -1.80 -20.17 37.35
C GLN A 361 -1.54 -21.35 36.42
N GLN A 362 -1.00 -22.43 37.01
CA GLN A 362 -0.52 -23.60 36.28
C GLN A 362 -1.59 -24.33 35.44
N ASP A 363 -2.89 -24.12 35.65
CA ASP A 363 -3.94 -24.94 35.00
C ASP A 363 -5.24 -24.21 34.62
N LYS A 364 -5.37 -22.89 34.89
CA LYS A 364 -6.58 -22.12 34.50
C LYS A 364 -6.22 -20.72 34.06
N ILE A 365 -6.66 -20.35 32.87
CA ILE A 365 -6.66 -18.96 32.42
C ILE A 365 -8.03 -18.39 32.80
N ASP A 366 -8.06 -17.45 33.75
CA ASP A 366 -9.29 -16.75 34.11
C ASP A 366 -9.57 -15.61 33.12
N PHE A 367 -10.49 -15.85 32.20
CA PHE A 367 -10.87 -14.89 31.17
C PHE A 367 -11.79 -13.77 31.68
N SER A 368 -12.33 -13.88 32.90
CA SER A 368 -13.23 -12.87 33.48
C SER A 368 -12.52 -11.53 33.71
N PHE A 369 -11.23 -11.56 34.08
CA PHE A 369 -10.40 -10.38 34.28
C PHE A 369 -10.29 -9.47 33.04
N PHE A 370 -10.35 -10.04 31.84
CA PHE A 370 -10.24 -9.27 30.60
C PHE A 370 -11.57 -8.65 30.19
N GLN A 371 -12.71 -9.21 30.60
CA GLN A 371 -14.03 -8.68 30.26
C GLN A 371 -14.24 -7.27 30.82
N ASP A 372 -13.75 -7.03 32.03
CA ASP A 372 -13.86 -5.72 32.71
C ASP A 372 -12.98 -4.64 32.07
N LYS A 373 -11.95 -5.03 31.31
CA LYS A 373 -11.03 -4.10 30.63
C LYS A 373 -11.47 -3.72 29.22
N ILE A 374 -12.50 -4.36 28.66
CA ILE A 374 -12.92 -4.11 27.28
C ILE A 374 -13.99 -3.02 27.24
N ASN A 375 -13.65 -1.88 26.62
CA ASN A 375 -14.63 -0.87 26.26
C ASN A 375 -15.11 -1.11 24.81
N PHE A 376 -16.20 -1.85 24.66
CA PHE A 376 -16.80 -2.11 23.34
C PHE A 376 -17.70 -0.96 22.90
N ASP A 377 -17.47 -0.43 21.70
CA ASP A 377 -18.48 0.36 21.01
C ASP A 377 -19.63 -0.58 20.58
N SER A 378 -20.75 -0.48 21.28
CA SER A 378 -21.96 -1.27 21.00
C SER A 378 -22.47 -1.11 19.57
N SER A 379 -22.19 0.00 18.90
CA SER A 379 -22.63 0.25 17.52
C SER A 379 -21.91 -0.62 16.49
N LEU A 380 -20.68 -1.05 16.78
CA LEU A 380 -19.86 -1.90 15.93
C LEU A 380 -20.01 -3.40 16.27
N ASN A 381 -20.68 -3.72 17.38
CA ASN A 381 -20.84 -5.10 17.84
C ASN A 381 -22.05 -5.79 17.19
N ASN A 382 -21.78 -6.57 16.14
CA ASN A 382 -22.79 -7.39 15.45
C ASN A 382 -22.82 -8.86 15.92
N SER A 383 -22.19 -9.19 17.06
CA SER A 383 -22.10 -10.58 17.56
C SER A 383 -23.47 -11.23 17.77
N SER A 384 -24.45 -10.52 18.34
CA SER A 384 -25.80 -11.06 18.57
C SER A 384 -26.48 -11.48 17.27
N LYS A 385 -26.41 -10.63 16.22
CA LYS A 385 -26.98 -10.94 14.90
C LYS A 385 -26.30 -12.16 14.26
N PHE A 386 -24.99 -12.27 14.43
CA PHE A 386 -24.21 -13.41 13.93
C PHE A 386 -24.58 -14.71 14.66
N ILE A 387 -24.70 -14.67 16.00
CA ILE A 387 -25.12 -15.81 16.82
C ILE A 387 -26.51 -16.27 16.40
N GLU A 388 -27.47 -15.35 16.28
CA GLU A 388 -28.82 -15.67 15.80
C GLU A 388 -28.78 -16.35 14.44
N LYS A 389 -28.06 -15.78 13.47
CA LYS A 389 -27.96 -16.32 12.11
C LYS A 389 -27.36 -17.73 12.04
N ILE A 390 -26.39 -18.07 12.89
CA ILE A 390 -25.75 -19.39 12.91
C ILE A 390 -26.58 -20.42 13.70
N THR A 391 -27.42 -19.95 14.62
CA THR A 391 -28.21 -20.81 15.51
C THR A 391 -29.66 -20.99 15.07
N SER A 392 -30.20 -20.13 14.20
CA SER A 392 -31.64 -20.09 13.87
C SER A 392 -32.17 -21.30 13.07
N GLY A 393 -31.34 -22.24 12.64
CA GLY A 393 -31.81 -23.48 12.00
C GLY A 393 -32.37 -23.32 10.57
N ASP A 394 -32.46 -22.09 10.06
CA ASP A 394 -33.07 -21.71 8.78
C ASP A 394 -32.25 -22.09 7.53
N GLY A 395 -31.46 -23.17 7.59
CA GLY A 395 -30.69 -23.69 6.45
C GLY A 395 -29.50 -22.82 6.01
N HIS A 396 -29.23 -21.69 6.66
CA HIS A 396 -28.11 -20.79 6.35
C HIS A 396 -26.81 -21.27 7.01
N THR A 397 -26.36 -22.48 6.66
CA THR A 397 -25.09 -23.02 7.16
C THR A 397 -23.95 -22.55 6.26
N TYR A 398 -23.00 -21.80 6.82
CA TYR A 398 -21.76 -21.49 6.10
C TYR A 398 -20.99 -22.80 5.85
N LYS A 399 -20.76 -23.12 4.57
CA LYS A 399 -20.02 -24.33 4.17
C LYS A 399 -18.52 -24.08 3.96
N LYS A 400 -18.11 -22.81 3.90
CA LYS A 400 -16.74 -22.37 3.67
C LYS A 400 -16.49 -21.13 4.52
N ALA A 401 -15.39 -21.13 5.25
CA ALA A 401 -14.91 -19.99 6.03
C ALA A 401 -13.49 -19.64 5.58
N VAL A 402 -13.20 -18.35 5.54
CA VAL A 402 -11.86 -17.81 5.35
C VAL A 402 -11.61 -16.90 6.55
N ILE A 403 -10.55 -17.18 7.30
CA ILE A 403 -10.19 -16.45 8.51
C ILE A 403 -8.80 -15.88 8.28
N PHE A 404 -8.66 -14.57 8.44
CA PHE A 404 -7.38 -13.88 8.45
C PHE A 404 -6.91 -13.83 9.91
N MET A 405 -5.97 -14.70 10.26
CA MET A 405 -5.36 -14.73 11.58
C MET A 405 -4.42 -13.52 11.73
N ASP A 406 -4.33 -12.97 12.93
CA ASP A 406 -3.54 -11.78 13.23
C ASP A 406 -2.23 -12.15 13.93
N ASN A 407 -2.31 -12.63 15.19
CA ASN A 407 -1.16 -12.84 16.05
C ASN A 407 -0.88 -14.32 16.35
N SER A 408 0.33 -14.58 16.86
CA SER A 408 0.73 -15.91 17.37
C SER A 408 0.23 -16.13 18.81
N GLY A 409 0.50 -17.28 19.42
CA GLY A 409 0.21 -17.49 20.84
C GLY A 409 -1.28 -17.47 21.18
N GLY A 410 -1.67 -16.64 22.14
CA GLY A 410 -3.03 -16.60 22.69
C GLY A 410 -4.10 -16.35 21.63
N ASP A 411 -3.85 -15.47 20.66
CA ASP A 411 -4.79 -15.20 19.58
C ASP A 411 -5.04 -16.43 18.71
N ALA A 412 -3.97 -17.07 18.23
CA ALA A 412 -4.08 -18.22 17.33
C ALA A 412 -4.60 -19.50 17.99
N PHE A 413 -4.35 -19.69 19.28
CA PHE A 413 -4.61 -20.96 19.96
C PHE A 413 -5.74 -20.88 21.01
N LEU A 414 -5.99 -19.72 21.65
CA LEU A 414 -7.08 -19.58 22.63
C LEU A 414 -8.35 -18.99 22.01
N GLY A 415 -8.24 -18.26 20.92
CA GLY A 415 -9.36 -17.73 20.13
C GLY A 415 -10.02 -18.81 19.30
#